data_AF-A0A3N9WKJ0-F1
#
_entry.id   AF-A0A3N9WKJ0-F1
#
_cell.length_a   1.000
_cell.length_b   1.000
_cell.length_c   1.000
_cell.angle_alpha   90.00
_cell.angle_beta   90.00
_cell.angle_gamma   90.00
#
_symmetry.space_group_name_H-M   'P 1'
#
loop_
_entity.id
_entity.type
_entity.pdbx_description
1 polymer ?
#
loop_
_entity_poly.entity_id
_entity_poly.type
_entity_poly.pdbx_seq_one_letter_code
_entity_poly.pdbx_strand_id
1 'polypeptide(L)'
;MSPPINARQLRRLLSAVLAVALASTLTALVRPAPAAAAAGDLILNGTFDNGSTQPWWTRLASTSTTVNAGQLRVRTSATVGRPVWEDLVGHFEFGVTAAQPYRLQFDAAADVSRSLRVSVSRADTPFTSAVDQSVTLTSSLRRFSFDFASPFGDPKAVLLFHFGGQAASTVRLDNISLTPLAVNPATDPILYWNGVLLATYKALDLPPTSSSREAAILHAAMHDAAVSVTGVGNPYRVRVPVSYPGTMDNVVAPSLHAAIDRAAYDVLTALYGGQGQSYSQALAAAVARRPSGVNDAEEARGDTVGAAAAAANLQARANDGSDKDTPYQLDGVPGSWRPTNGKAAVSPNWGLVTPFALTSGQQFRPGLPAGATGYDDLLGKEEYDTQVQEIRDYGGRTSALRTADQTQIAFFWANDVGGTYKPPGQLFSHTRIVSEQRQLGILANARLFGLVALALADAAIAAWDAKYQTPIDLWRPVTAIEAMEGPGWQPLSQTREGVPYTPAFPAYISGHATFAGAWSAVMKRFFGTDAIAFDATTDDPHAVDVIRHMTGFDHAAEENALSRIYLGVHYRFDADAGLATGRSVGAYVFANRLRP
;
A
#
# COMPACT_ATOMS: atom_id res chain seq x y z
N MET A 1 -4.86 93.57 10.88
CA MET A 1 -4.50 93.28 9.47
C MET A 1 -3.46 92.16 9.48
N SER A 2 -3.90 90.93 9.19
CA SER A 2 -3.09 89.76 8.82
C SER A 2 -3.94 88.99 7.80
N PRO A 3 -3.37 88.48 6.70
CA PRO A 3 -4.16 88.01 5.56
C PRO A 3 -4.79 86.63 5.84
N PRO A 4 -5.90 86.27 5.15
CA PRO A 4 -6.47 84.94 5.27
C PRO A 4 -5.53 83.91 4.61
N ILE A 5 -5.26 82.82 5.33
CA ILE A 5 -4.49 81.69 4.80
C ILE A 5 -5.31 81.05 3.67
N ASN A 6 -4.66 80.95 2.51
CA ASN A 6 -5.21 80.53 1.24
C ASN A 6 -5.63 79.04 1.29
N ALA A 7 -6.89 78.74 0.96
CA ALA A 7 -7.48 77.40 0.95
C ALA A 7 -6.74 76.37 0.05
N ARG A 8 -5.81 76.82 -0.80
CA ARG A 8 -4.91 75.96 -1.59
C ARG A 8 -3.75 75.35 -0.79
N GLN A 9 -3.33 75.93 0.34
CA GLN A 9 -2.27 75.35 1.20
C GLN A 9 -2.80 74.25 2.13
N LEU A 10 -4.05 74.35 2.61
CA LEU A 10 -4.67 73.28 3.41
C LEU A 10 -4.92 72.01 2.58
N ARG A 11 -5.28 72.13 1.29
CA ARG A 11 -5.52 70.97 0.43
C ARG A 11 -4.25 70.18 0.09
N ARG A 12 -3.06 70.81 0.05
CA ARG A 12 -1.80 70.10 -0.22
C ARG A 12 -1.22 69.39 1.01
N LEU A 13 -1.55 69.83 2.22
CA LEU A 13 -1.20 69.13 3.47
C LEU A 13 -2.11 67.93 3.75
N LEU A 14 -3.40 68.01 3.38
CA LEU A 14 -4.35 66.89 3.50
C LEU A 14 -4.13 65.76 2.48
N SER A 15 -3.55 66.04 1.30
CA SER A 15 -3.20 64.99 0.33
C SER A 15 -1.89 64.26 0.64
N ALA A 16 -0.99 64.87 1.42
CA ALA A 16 0.28 64.24 1.84
C ALA A 16 0.15 63.41 3.13
N VAL A 17 -0.83 63.73 3.99
CA VAL A 17 -1.10 62.95 5.22
C VAL A 17 -2.01 61.74 4.95
N LEU A 18 -2.80 61.74 3.87
CA LEU A 18 -3.60 60.58 3.46
C LEU A 18 -2.84 59.56 2.58
N ALA A 19 -1.65 59.90 2.08
CA ALA A 19 -0.80 59.02 1.27
C ALA A 19 0.34 58.35 2.07
N VAL A 20 0.55 58.73 3.34
CA VAL A 20 1.55 58.11 4.24
C VAL A 20 0.90 57.23 5.32
N ALA A 21 -0.44 57.17 5.38
CA ALA A 21 -1.20 56.28 6.26
C ALA A 21 -1.80 55.06 5.53
N LEU A 22 -1.29 54.70 4.34
CA LEU A 22 -1.60 53.46 3.62
C LEU A 22 -0.33 52.71 3.16
N ALA A 23 0.71 52.75 3.99
CA ALA A 23 1.71 51.69 4.05
C ALA A 23 1.46 50.85 5.31
N SER A 24 0.20 50.46 5.52
CA SER A 24 -0.12 49.32 6.37
C SER A 24 0.51 48.11 5.69
N THR A 25 1.58 47.59 6.28
CA THR A 25 2.08 46.26 6.02
C THR A 25 0.90 45.30 6.02
N LEU A 26 0.41 44.91 4.83
CA LEU A 26 -0.18 43.60 4.67
C LEU A 26 0.98 42.64 4.92
N THR A 27 1.26 42.37 6.19
CA THR A 27 1.70 41.02 6.55
C THR A 27 0.59 40.14 6.03
N ALA A 28 0.81 39.51 4.88
CA ALA A 28 -0.03 38.42 4.44
C ALA A 28 -0.21 37.53 5.68
N LEU A 29 -1.45 37.39 6.17
CA LEU A 29 -1.74 36.39 7.18
C LEU A 29 -1.42 35.07 6.48
N VAL A 30 -0.19 34.59 6.66
CA VAL A 30 0.22 33.25 6.27
C VAL A 30 -0.67 32.35 7.11
N ARG A 31 -1.75 31.85 6.50
CA ARG A 31 -2.59 30.87 7.16
C ARG A 31 -1.69 29.67 7.47
N PRO A 32 -1.68 29.19 8.72
CA PRO A 32 -0.89 28.02 9.07
C PRO A 32 -1.29 26.86 8.16
N ALA A 33 -0.31 26.03 7.79
CA ALA A 33 -0.58 24.83 7.02
C ALA A 33 -1.59 23.94 7.78
N PRO A 34 -2.49 23.21 7.07
CA PRO A 34 -3.44 22.33 7.72
C PRO A 34 -2.73 21.31 8.62
N ALA A 35 -3.39 20.92 9.71
CA ALA A 35 -2.89 19.88 10.60
C ALA A 35 -2.73 18.55 9.84
N ALA A 36 -1.60 17.87 10.07
CA ALA A 36 -1.31 16.57 9.49
C ALA A 36 -0.64 15.68 10.55
N ALA A 37 -0.84 14.37 10.45
CA ALA A 37 -0.08 13.38 11.19
C ALA A 37 1.13 12.93 10.36
N ALA A 38 2.19 12.48 11.03
CA ALA A 38 3.22 11.67 10.38
C ALA A 38 2.61 10.34 9.90
N ALA A 39 3.19 9.71 8.88
CA ALA A 39 2.69 8.45 8.37
C ALA A 39 2.64 7.37 9.48
N GLY A 40 1.44 6.86 9.77
CA GLY A 40 1.22 5.85 10.81
C GLY A 40 1.03 6.40 12.24
N ASP A 41 1.11 7.71 12.43
CA ASP A 41 0.77 8.37 13.69
C ASP A 41 -0.73 8.70 13.74
N LEU A 42 -1.34 8.51 14.91
CA LEU A 42 -2.74 8.83 15.16
C LEU A 42 -2.93 10.29 15.62
N ILE A 43 -1.86 10.99 16.00
CA ILE A 43 -1.93 12.37 16.50
C ILE A 43 -1.69 13.36 15.36
N LEU A 44 -2.66 14.27 15.14
CA LEU A 44 -2.53 15.36 14.19
C LEU A 44 -1.77 16.52 14.84
N ASN A 45 -0.87 17.14 14.08
CA ASN A 45 -0.13 18.32 14.52
C ASN A 45 0.58 18.11 15.89
N GLY A 46 1.20 16.96 16.09
CA GLY A 46 1.95 16.64 17.31
C GLY A 46 3.28 17.37 17.44
N THR A 47 3.84 17.88 16.33
CA THR A 47 5.09 18.65 16.31
C THR A 47 4.88 20.16 16.37
N PHE A 48 3.65 20.66 16.16
CA PHE A 48 3.33 22.10 16.16
C PHE A 48 4.14 22.98 15.18
N ASP A 49 4.89 22.37 14.24
CA ASP A 49 5.73 23.09 13.26
C ASP A 49 4.93 24.01 12.33
N ASN A 50 3.63 23.74 12.17
CA ASN A 50 2.73 24.59 11.39
C ASN A 50 2.37 25.92 12.09
N GLY A 51 2.83 26.13 13.33
CA GLY A 51 2.56 27.34 14.11
C GLY A 51 1.15 27.44 14.68
N SER A 52 0.34 26.39 14.54
CA SER A 52 -1.06 26.32 14.97
C SER A 52 -1.25 25.39 16.15
N THR A 53 -2.20 25.69 17.03
CA THR A 53 -2.62 24.76 18.08
C THR A 53 -3.70 23.79 17.60
N GLN A 54 -4.31 24.00 16.43
CA GLN A 54 -5.40 23.12 15.94
C GLN A 54 -4.87 21.73 15.55
N PRO A 55 -5.59 20.63 15.83
CA PRO A 55 -6.94 20.54 16.41
C PRO A 55 -6.95 20.40 17.95
N TRP A 56 -5.85 20.72 18.63
CA TRP A 56 -5.75 20.62 20.08
C TRP A 56 -6.66 21.64 20.77
N TRP A 57 -7.35 21.17 21.80
CA TRP A 57 -8.29 21.97 22.57
C TRP A 57 -7.86 22.06 24.03
N THR A 58 -8.37 23.06 24.73
CA THR A 58 -8.24 23.19 26.18
C THR A 58 -9.60 23.46 26.81
N ARG A 59 -9.80 23.00 28.04
CA ARG A 59 -11.11 23.05 28.72
C ARG A 59 -11.38 24.36 29.46
N LEU A 60 -10.35 24.98 30.04
CA LEU A 60 -10.52 26.18 30.87
C LEU A 60 -10.14 27.44 30.11
N ALA A 61 -10.98 28.47 30.24
CA ALA A 61 -10.70 29.79 29.68
C ALA A 61 -9.41 30.44 30.25
N SER A 62 -9.00 30.04 31.46
CA SER A 62 -7.77 30.53 32.11
C SER A 62 -6.51 29.79 31.66
N THR A 63 -6.65 28.63 31.00
CA THR A 63 -5.53 27.91 30.39
C THR A 63 -5.36 28.41 28.97
N SER A 64 -4.19 28.98 28.68
CA SER A 64 -3.89 29.49 27.33
C SER A 64 -2.88 28.58 26.64
N THR A 65 -3.21 28.20 25.41
CA THR A 65 -2.33 27.45 24.52
C THR A 65 -1.87 28.35 23.38
N THR A 66 -0.57 28.35 23.13
CA THR A 66 0.05 29.07 22.01
C THR A 66 1.16 28.21 21.43
N VAL A 67 1.47 28.33 20.15
CA VAL A 67 2.71 27.76 19.61
C VAL A 67 3.83 28.79 19.74
N ASN A 68 4.96 28.38 20.30
CA ASN A 68 6.16 29.21 20.39
C ASN A 68 7.39 28.38 20.02
N ALA A 69 8.15 28.83 19.01
CA ALA A 69 9.33 28.14 18.50
C ALA A 69 9.09 26.66 18.15
N GLY A 70 7.95 26.36 17.49
CA GLY A 70 7.56 24.99 17.13
C GLY A 70 7.04 24.14 18.28
N GLN A 71 6.79 24.71 19.47
CA GLN A 71 6.33 23.94 20.63
C GLN A 71 4.99 24.44 21.14
N LEU A 72 4.14 23.52 21.60
CA LEU A 72 2.92 23.87 22.31
C LEU A 72 3.27 24.40 23.71
N ARG A 73 3.05 25.69 23.91
CA ARG A 73 3.17 26.35 25.20
C ARG A 73 1.81 26.42 25.86
N VAL A 74 1.68 25.79 27.02
CA VAL A 74 0.50 25.79 27.88
C VAL A 74 0.80 26.64 29.12
N ARG A 75 0.07 27.74 29.32
CA ARG A 75 0.14 28.51 30.58
C ARG A 75 -1.07 28.15 31.43
N THR A 76 -0.82 27.63 32.63
CA THR A 76 -1.87 27.20 33.56
C THR A 76 -2.10 28.27 34.63
N SER A 77 -3.36 28.50 35.01
CA SER A 77 -3.70 29.28 36.20
C SER A 77 -3.55 28.41 37.45
N ALA A 78 -3.11 28.94 38.59
CA ALA A 78 -2.93 28.13 39.81
C ALA A 78 -4.27 27.50 40.25
N THR A 79 -4.36 26.17 40.19
CA THR A 79 -5.56 25.40 40.56
C THR A 79 -5.26 24.44 41.70
N VAL A 80 -4.45 24.87 42.67
CA VAL A 80 -4.12 24.07 43.86
C VAL A 80 -5.42 23.75 44.61
N GLY A 81 -5.75 22.47 44.75
CA GLY A 81 -6.97 21.99 45.41
C GLY A 81 -8.20 21.76 44.52
N ARG A 82 -8.13 22.04 43.21
CA ARG A 82 -9.17 21.64 42.25
C ARG A 82 -8.88 20.26 41.63
N PRO A 83 -9.91 19.52 41.19
CA PRO A 83 -9.71 18.23 40.56
C PRO A 83 -8.86 18.30 39.28
N VAL A 84 -8.01 17.28 39.07
CA VAL A 84 -7.06 17.23 37.94
C VAL A 84 -7.72 17.26 36.55
N TRP A 85 -9.01 16.88 36.46
CA TRP A 85 -9.79 16.86 35.22
C TRP A 85 -10.39 18.23 34.83
N GLU A 86 -10.23 19.27 35.65
CA GLU A 86 -10.74 20.60 35.31
C GLU A 86 -9.82 21.32 34.32
N ASP A 87 -8.49 21.18 34.42
CA ASP A 87 -7.51 21.83 33.53
C ASP A 87 -6.85 20.80 32.60
N LEU A 88 -7.22 20.84 31.32
CA LEU A 88 -6.85 19.85 30.31
C LEU A 88 -6.37 20.52 29.04
N VAL A 89 -5.40 19.87 28.38
CA VAL A 89 -5.19 20.00 26.94
C VAL A 89 -5.40 18.64 26.32
N GLY A 90 -6.20 18.59 25.25
CA GLY A 90 -6.60 17.33 24.64
C GLY A 90 -6.53 17.33 23.12
N HIS A 91 -6.49 16.12 22.58
CA HIS A 91 -6.58 15.82 21.16
C HIS A 91 -7.61 14.71 20.95
N PHE A 92 -8.42 14.80 19.89
CA PHE A 92 -9.47 13.84 19.51
C PHE A 92 -9.30 13.47 18.02
N GLU A 93 -10.32 12.88 17.39
CA GLU A 93 -10.30 12.46 15.97
C GLU A 93 -9.38 11.27 15.65
N PHE A 94 -9.10 10.43 16.63
CA PHE A 94 -8.42 9.16 16.40
C PHE A 94 -9.13 7.99 17.07
N GLY A 95 -8.91 6.80 16.51
CA GLY A 95 -9.41 5.55 17.05
C GLY A 95 -8.33 4.72 17.72
N VAL A 96 -8.67 4.05 18.82
CA VAL A 96 -7.89 2.92 19.34
C VAL A 96 -8.65 1.62 19.10
N THR A 97 -7.91 0.52 18.95
CA THR A 97 -8.44 -0.82 18.72
C THR A 97 -8.16 -1.67 19.95
N ALA A 98 -9.14 -2.48 20.38
CA ALA A 98 -8.95 -3.40 21.50
C ALA A 98 -7.75 -4.33 21.25
N ALA A 99 -6.97 -4.55 22.30
CA ALA A 99 -5.74 -5.35 22.36
C ALA A 99 -4.62 -4.98 21.38
N GLN A 100 -4.80 -3.96 20.54
CA GLN A 100 -3.71 -3.42 19.72
C GLN A 100 -2.69 -2.74 20.65
N PRO A 101 -1.40 -3.11 20.57
CA PRO A 101 -0.36 -2.38 21.27
C PRO A 101 -0.12 -1.02 20.59
N TYR A 102 0.10 0.00 21.40
CA TYR A 102 0.39 1.37 20.99
C TYR A 102 1.58 1.89 21.79
N ARG A 103 2.28 2.85 21.21
CA ARG A 103 3.30 3.65 21.87
C ARG A 103 2.88 5.12 21.86
N LEU A 104 2.67 5.67 23.05
CA LEU A 104 2.49 7.09 23.28
C LEU A 104 3.86 7.72 23.57
N GLN A 105 4.26 8.75 22.83
CA GLN A 105 5.48 9.52 23.09
C GLN A 105 5.19 11.02 23.10
N PHE A 106 5.98 11.76 23.89
CA PHE A 106 5.97 13.23 23.88
C PHE A 106 7.23 13.79 24.55
N ASP A 107 7.62 14.99 24.17
CA ASP A 107 8.63 15.78 24.86
C ASP A 107 7.95 16.83 25.74
N ALA A 108 8.39 16.95 27.00
CA ALA A 108 7.80 17.90 27.94
C ALA A 108 8.82 18.57 28.88
N ALA A 109 8.53 19.84 29.22
CA ALA A 109 9.24 20.64 30.24
C ALA A 109 8.27 21.59 30.93
N ALA A 110 8.59 22.03 32.15
CA ALA A 110 7.88 23.07 32.86
C ALA A 110 8.85 24.08 33.49
N ASP A 111 8.48 25.36 33.50
CA ASP A 111 9.27 26.41 34.17
C ASP A 111 9.41 26.18 35.69
N VAL A 112 8.43 25.50 36.29
CA VAL A 112 8.45 25.04 37.69
C VAL A 112 8.29 23.52 37.72
N SER A 113 9.06 22.85 38.58
CA SER A 113 8.96 21.40 38.77
C SER A 113 7.53 21.00 39.17
N ARG A 114 6.93 20.07 38.44
CA ARG A 114 5.53 19.67 38.64
C ARG A 114 5.24 18.25 38.15
N SER A 115 4.15 17.66 38.65
CA SER A 115 3.59 16.46 38.06
C SER A 115 2.69 16.81 36.85
N LEU A 116 2.72 15.95 35.83
CA LEU A 116 1.81 15.95 34.69
C LEU A 116 1.26 14.54 34.53
N ARG A 117 -0.06 14.39 34.58
CA ARG A 117 -0.74 13.12 34.25
C ARG A 117 -1.13 13.14 32.77
N VAL A 118 -0.96 12.00 32.10
CA VAL A 118 -1.29 11.81 30.69
C VAL A 118 -2.12 10.53 30.51
N SER A 119 -3.18 10.59 29.71
CA SER A 119 -4.04 9.44 29.47
C SER A 119 -4.53 9.34 28.04
N VAL A 120 -4.65 8.13 27.52
CA VAL A 120 -5.50 7.81 26.37
C VAL A 120 -6.72 7.09 26.91
N SER A 121 -7.90 7.66 26.70
CA SER A 121 -9.14 7.15 27.28
C SER A 121 -10.31 7.26 26.32
N ARG A 122 -11.44 6.69 26.70
CA ARG A 122 -12.74 7.03 26.09
C ARG A 122 -13.03 8.51 26.31
N ALA A 123 -13.60 9.19 25.30
CA ALA A 123 -13.99 10.59 25.40
C ALA A 123 -15.21 10.82 26.31
N ASP A 124 -15.93 9.74 26.64
CA ASP A 124 -17.17 9.77 27.39
C ASP A 124 -17.21 8.65 28.46
N THR A 125 -18.18 8.73 29.37
CA THR A 125 -18.40 7.78 30.47
C THR A 125 -18.42 6.32 29.96
N PRO A 126 -17.70 5.38 30.61
CA PRO A 126 -17.04 5.48 31.92
C PRO A 126 -15.61 6.06 31.91
N PHE A 127 -15.16 6.70 30.82
CA PHE A 127 -13.83 7.30 30.69
C PHE A 127 -12.68 6.29 30.95
N THR A 128 -12.90 5.00 30.65
CA THR A 128 -11.88 3.97 30.80
C THR A 128 -10.60 4.39 30.09
N SER A 129 -9.48 4.32 30.81
CA SER A 129 -8.17 4.67 30.27
C SER A 129 -7.47 3.43 29.75
N ALA A 130 -6.97 3.51 28.52
CA ALA A 130 -6.08 2.52 27.92
C ALA A 130 -4.65 2.68 28.42
N VAL A 131 -4.24 3.94 28.66
CA VAL A 131 -3.03 4.30 29.40
C VAL A 131 -3.36 5.49 30.29
N ASP A 132 -2.79 5.48 31.49
CA ASP A 132 -2.93 6.55 32.48
C ASP A 132 -1.65 6.60 33.32
N GLN A 133 -0.81 7.61 33.09
CA GLN A 133 0.54 7.70 33.63
C GLN A 133 0.80 9.09 34.20
N SER A 134 1.66 9.17 35.23
CA SER A 134 2.10 10.44 35.80
C SER A 134 3.61 10.59 35.65
N VAL A 135 4.04 11.75 35.15
CA VAL A 135 5.45 12.10 34.96
C VAL A 135 5.81 13.36 35.73
N THR A 136 7.10 13.51 36.06
CA THR A 136 7.63 14.74 36.67
C THR A 136 8.32 15.57 35.62
N LEU A 137 7.87 16.81 35.46
CA LEU A 137 8.48 17.80 34.58
C LEU A 137 9.46 18.68 35.35
N THR A 138 10.54 19.07 34.68
CA THR A 138 11.51 20.07 35.15
C THR A 138 11.72 21.13 34.07
N SER A 139 12.61 22.09 34.31
CA SER A 139 12.95 23.14 33.33
C SER A 139 13.58 22.61 32.04
N SER A 140 14.18 21.42 32.10
CA SER A 140 14.79 20.74 30.95
C SER A 140 13.76 19.93 30.18
N LEU A 141 13.75 20.08 28.85
CA LEU A 141 12.92 19.27 27.95
C LEU A 141 13.38 17.81 27.99
N ARG A 142 12.44 16.90 28.22
CA ARG A 142 12.69 15.45 28.28
C ARG A 142 11.63 14.68 27.50
N ARG A 143 12.06 13.57 26.89
CA ARG A 143 11.17 12.62 26.21
C ARG A 143 10.57 11.62 27.19
N PHE A 144 9.28 11.38 27.05
CA PHE A 144 8.53 10.34 27.73
C PHE A 144 7.95 9.36 26.70
N SER A 145 7.85 8.08 27.07
CA SER A 145 7.39 7.01 26.18
C SER A 145 6.68 5.93 26.99
N PHE A 146 5.48 5.53 26.56
CA PHE A 146 4.67 4.51 27.20
C PHE A 146 4.10 3.55 26.16
N ASP A 147 4.35 2.27 26.37
CA ASP A 147 3.75 1.20 25.57
C ASP A 147 2.53 0.65 26.33
N PHE A 148 1.41 0.49 25.64
CA PHE A 148 0.17 -0.04 26.23
C PHE A 148 -0.64 -0.80 25.19
N ALA A 149 -1.44 -1.78 25.62
CA ALA A 149 -2.47 -2.38 24.79
C ALA A 149 -3.82 -1.80 25.20
N SER A 150 -4.61 -1.33 24.23
CA SER A 150 -5.92 -0.75 24.58
C SER A 150 -6.87 -1.85 25.08
N PRO A 151 -7.52 -1.72 26.24
CA PRO A 151 -8.50 -2.68 26.72
C PRO A 151 -9.85 -2.56 26.00
N PHE A 152 -9.98 -1.65 25.03
CA PHE A 152 -11.20 -1.41 24.26
C PHE A 152 -10.90 -0.88 22.86
N GLY A 153 -11.87 -1.02 21.96
CA GLY A 153 -11.94 -0.26 20.72
C GLY A 153 -12.80 1.00 20.88
N ASP A 154 -12.32 2.16 20.45
CA ASP A 154 -13.09 3.41 20.46
C ASP A 154 -12.60 4.34 19.33
N PRO A 155 -13.42 4.63 18.29
CA PRO A 155 -13.04 5.56 17.22
C PRO A 155 -13.05 7.03 17.66
N LYS A 156 -13.52 7.32 18.88
CA LYS A 156 -13.58 8.64 19.50
C LYS A 156 -12.64 8.70 20.71
N ALA A 157 -11.57 7.91 20.69
CA ALA A 157 -10.58 7.98 21.75
C ALA A 157 -10.01 9.40 21.88
N VAL A 158 -9.65 9.75 23.11
CA VAL A 158 -9.10 11.06 23.44
C VAL A 158 -7.75 10.90 24.12
N LEU A 159 -6.79 11.72 23.70
CA LEU A 159 -5.52 11.91 24.40
C LEU A 159 -5.66 13.14 25.27
N LEU A 160 -5.37 13.02 26.56
CA LEU A 160 -5.51 14.10 27.55
C LEU A 160 -4.21 14.29 28.33
N PHE A 161 -3.76 15.54 28.40
CA PHE A 161 -2.76 16.01 29.35
C PHE A 161 -3.46 16.77 30.47
N HIS A 162 -3.28 16.31 31.71
CA HIS A 162 -3.98 16.80 32.89
C HIS A 162 -3.09 17.75 33.68
N PHE A 163 -3.48 19.02 33.72
CA PHE A 163 -2.71 20.10 34.32
C PHE A 163 -3.25 20.56 35.69
N GLY A 164 -4.44 20.10 36.09
CA GLY A 164 -5.08 20.53 37.33
C GLY A 164 -4.33 20.09 38.60
N GLY A 165 -4.70 20.67 39.74
CA GLY A 165 -4.16 20.27 41.05
C GLY A 165 -2.68 20.66 41.30
N GLN A 166 -2.06 21.49 40.46
CA GLN A 166 -0.67 21.96 40.59
C GLN A 166 -0.59 23.50 40.59
N ALA A 167 0.58 24.04 40.95
CA ALA A 167 0.85 25.48 40.90
C ALA A 167 0.83 26.01 39.46
N ALA A 168 0.56 27.32 39.31
CA ALA A 168 0.67 28.01 38.03
C ALA A 168 2.07 27.80 37.42
N SER A 169 2.11 27.41 36.16
CA SER A 169 3.35 27.17 35.43
C SER A 169 3.14 27.30 33.93
N THR A 170 4.24 27.48 33.22
CA THR A 170 4.34 27.30 31.78
C THR A 170 4.85 25.91 31.48
N VAL A 171 4.04 25.07 30.84
CA VAL A 171 4.46 23.78 30.29
C VAL A 171 4.72 23.91 28.80
N ARG A 172 5.76 23.26 28.31
CA ARG A 172 6.06 23.08 26.88
C ARG A 172 5.87 21.62 26.53
N LEU A 173 5.12 21.36 25.48
CA LEU A 173 4.91 20.04 24.88
C LEU A 173 5.34 20.07 23.41
N ASP A 174 5.93 18.98 22.94
CA ASP A 174 6.41 18.84 21.57
C ASP A 174 6.51 17.35 21.18
N ASN A 175 6.61 17.06 19.88
CA ASN A 175 6.79 15.71 19.31
C ASN A 175 5.83 14.65 19.89
N ILE A 176 4.54 15.01 19.99
CA ILE A 176 3.52 14.13 20.56
C ILE A 176 3.07 13.13 19.49
N SER A 177 3.18 11.84 19.79
CA SER A 177 2.79 10.76 18.88
C SER A 177 2.05 9.64 19.59
N LEU A 178 1.12 9.01 18.88
CA LEU A 178 0.46 7.78 19.29
C LEU A 178 0.49 6.82 18.10
N THR A 179 1.46 5.90 18.13
CA THR A 179 1.68 4.97 17.02
C THR A 179 1.22 3.57 17.40
N PRO A 180 0.44 2.86 16.56
CA PRO A 180 0.24 1.42 16.73
C PRO A 180 1.60 0.72 16.66
N LEU A 181 1.93 -0.07 17.68
CA LEU A 181 3.11 -0.91 17.67
C LEU A 181 2.91 -2.11 16.75
N ALA A 182 4.01 -2.60 16.20
CA ALA A 182 4.04 -3.81 15.40
C ALA A 182 3.40 -4.96 16.18
N VAL A 183 2.37 -5.56 15.59
CA VAL A 183 1.77 -6.79 16.11
C VAL A 183 2.75 -7.93 15.77
N ASN A 184 2.82 -8.96 16.62
CA ASN A 184 3.53 -10.20 16.27
C ASN A 184 3.09 -10.63 14.84
N PRO A 185 3.99 -10.79 13.86
CA PRO A 185 3.60 -11.18 12.50
C PRO A 185 2.74 -12.45 12.44
N ALA A 186 2.86 -13.34 13.44
CA ALA A 186 2.03 -14.53 13.57
C ALA A 186 0.54 -14.24 13.86
N THR A 187 0.20 -13.06 14.36
CA THR A 187 -1.16 -12.61 14.69
C THR A 187 -1.62 -11.44 13.81
N ASP A 188 -0.89 -11.10 12.75
CA ASP A 188 -1.35 -10.14 11.74
C ASP A 188 -2.28 -10.84 10.74
N PRO A 189 -3.57 -10.46 10.67
CA PRO A 189 -4.53 -11.12 9.81
C PRO A 189 -4.23 -10.90 8.32
N ILE A 190 -3.63 -9.76 7.93
CA ILE A 190 -3.26 -9.50 6.53
C ILE A 190 -2.17 -10.48 6.08
N LEU A 191 -1.14 -10.67 6.90
CA LEU A 191 -0.05 -11.60 6.59
C LEU A 191 -0.54 -13.06 6.61
N TYR A 192 -1.45 -13.40 7.52
CA TYR A 192 -2.07 -14.72 7.57
C TYR A 192 -2.86 -15.04 6.30
N TRP A 193 -3.81 -14.18 5.91
CA TRP A 193 -4.64 -14.40 4.72
C TRP A 193 -3.87 -14.28 3.40
N ASN A 194 -2.79 -13.50 3.35
CA ASN A 194 -1.83 -13.57 2.25
C ASN A 194 -1.23 -14.99 2.13
N GLY A 195 -0.84 -15.61 3.25
CA GLY A 195 -0.37 -16.99 3.25
C GLY A 195 -1.40 -17.99 2.72
N VAL A 196 -2.68 -17.80 3.07
CA VAL A 196 -3.80 -18.61 2.56
C VAL A 196 -4.00 -18.41 1.05
N LEU A 197 -3.85 -17.18 0.54
CA LEU A 197 -3.88 -16.89 -0.90
C LEU A 197 -2.75 -17.61 -1.63
N LEU A 198 -1.51 -17.53 -1.14
CA LEU A 198 -0.37 -18.22 -1.75
C LEU A 198 -0.55 -19.74 -1.77
N ALA A 199 -1.10 -20.32 -0.71
CA ALA A 199 -1.45 -21.75 -0.67
C ALA A 199 -2.54 -22.11 -1.69
N THR A 200 -3.52 -21.22 -1.88
CA THR A 200 -4.57 -21.38 -2.89
C THR A 200 -4.00 -21.41 -4.31
N TYR A 201 -3.07 -20.51 -4.65
CA TYR A 201 -2.42 -20.50 -5.96
C TYR A 201 -1.63 -21.78 -6.25
N LYS A 202 -0.94 -22.32 -5.25
CA LYS A 202 -0.26 -23.61 -5.38
C LYS A 202 -1.23 -24.75 -5.68
N ALA A 203 -2.43 -24.71 -5.10
CA ALA A 203 -3.43 -25.77 -5.25
C ALA A 203 -4.19 -25.73 -6.60
N LEU A 204 -4.43 -24.53 -7.16
CA LEU A 204 -5.34 -24.35 -8.30
C LEU A 204 -4.67 -24.08 -9.65
N ASP A 205 -3.36 -23.81 -9.69
CA ASP A 205 -2.60 -23.58 -10.94
C ASP A 205 -3.22 -22.50 -11.86
N LEU A 206 -3.54 -21.34 -11.29
CA LEU A 206 -4.24 -20.25 -12.00
C LEU A 206 -3.30 -19.47 -12.93
N PRO A 207 -3.79 -18.90 -14.04
CA PRO A 207 -2.99 -18.02 -14.88
C PRO A 207 -2.62 -16.72 -14.13
N PRO A 208 -1.51 -16.05 -14.50
CA PRO A 208 -1.06 -14.79 -13.87
C PRO A 208 -2.10 -13.66 -13.96
N THR A 209 -2.96 -13.70 -14.97
CA THR A 209 -4.07 -12.78 -15.18
C THR A 209 -5.13 -12.87 -14.09
N SER A 210 -5.77 -14.04 -13.95
CA SER A 210 -6.83 -14.22 -12.95
C SER A 210 -6.29 -14.13 -11.52
N SER A 211 -5.13 -14.72 -11.26
CA SER A 211 -4.52 -14.67 -9.92
C SER A 211 -4.29 -13.23 -9.45
N SER A 212 -3.62 -12.38 -10.25
CA SER A 212 -3.40 -10.97 -9.85
C SER A 212 -4.69 -10.19 -9.59
N ARG A 213 -5.74 -10.42 -10.40
CA ARG A 213 -7.08 -9.84 -10.19
C ARG A 213 -7.70 -10.30 -8.87
N GLU A 214 -7.65 -11.60 -8.58
CA GLU A 214 -8.24 -12.18 -7.36
C GLU A 214 -7.52 -11.68 -6.10
N ALA A 215 -6.19 -11.52 -6.15
CA ALA A 215 -5.43 -10.89 -5.08
C ALA A 215 -5.88 -9.44 -4.82
N ALA A 216 -6.15 -8.68 -5.88
CA ALA A 216 -6.63 -7.31 -5.76
C ALA A 216 -8.01 -7.23 -5.09
N ILE A 217 -8.93 -8.14 -5.41
CA ILE A 217 -10.24 -8.23 -4.74
C ILE A 217 -10.05 -8.53 -3.25
N LEU A 218 -9.21 -9.52 -2.93
CA LEU A 218 -8.95 -9.95 -1.56
C LEU A 218 -8.33 -8.84 -0.71
N HIS A 219 -7.20 -8.29 -1.15
CA HIS A 219 -6.47 -7.29 -0.38
C HIS A 219 -7.21 -5.95 -0.30
N ALA A 220 -7.98 -5.58 -1.33
CA ALA A 220 -8.84 -4.40 -1.26
C ALA A 220 -10.00 -4.58 -0.26
N ALA A 221 -10.62 -5.76 -0.21
CA ALA A 221 -11.67 -6.04 0.77
C ALA A 221 -11.14 -6.02 2.21
N MET A 222 -9.98 -6.64 2.46
CA MET A 222 -9.33 -6.58 3.78
C MET A 222 -8.93 -5.15 4.16
N HIS A 223 -8.43 -4.37 3.21
CA HIS A 223 -8.13 -2.95 3.40
C HIS A 223 -9.38 -2.15 3.77
N ASP A 224 -10.46 -2.29 3.01
CA ASP A 224 -11.73 -1.59 3.25
C ASP A 224 -12.34 -1.96 4.60
N ALA A 225 -12.29 -3.23 4.99
CA ALA A 225 -12.68 -3.68 6.31
C ALA A 225 -11.84 -3.00 7.41
N ALA A 226 -10.51 -2.97 7.24
CA ALA A 226 -9.60 -2.39 8.21
C ALA A 226 -9.84 -0.88 8.40
N VAL A 227 -9.90 -0.10 7.32
CA VAL A 227 -10.14 1.35 7.41
C VAL A 227 -11.55 1.68 7.88
N SER A 228 -12.54 0.81 7.61
CA SER A 228 -13.91 0.99 8.10
C SER A 228 -13.98 0.84 9.62
N VAL A 229 -13.26 -0.14 10.19
CA VAL A 229 -13.18 -0.33 11.65
C VAL A 229 -12.42 0.81 12.33
N THR A 230 -11.28 1.22 11.79
CA THR A 230 -10.38 2.16 12.48
C THR A 230 -10.67 3.63 12.21
N GLY A 231 -11.37 3.94 11.12
CA GLY A 231 -11.56 5.34 10.70
C GLY A 231 -10.36 5.97 9.99
N VAL A 232 -9.20 5.29 9.99
CA VAL A 232 -7.93 5.82 9.46
C VAL A 232 -7.73 5.40 8.01
N GLY A 233 -7.33 6.32 7.14
CA GLY A 233 -7.09 6.05 5.71
C GLY A 233 -8.33 6.20 4.83
N ASN A 234 -8.12 6.28 3.51
CA ASN A 234 -9.19 6.29 2.53
C ASN A 234 -9.50 4.86 2.04
N PRO A 235 -10.77 4.41 2.02
CA PRO A 235 -11.12 3.12 1.44
C PRO A 235 -10.76 3.07 -0.05
N TYR A 236 -10.52 1.85 -0.55
CA TYR A 236 -10.49 1.57 -1.97
C TYR A 236 -11.88 1.79 -2.59
N ARG A 237 -12.90 1.15 -2.00
CA ARG A 237 -14.24 1.08 -2.57
C ARG A 237 -15.31 1.53 -1.60
N VAL A 238 -15.31 0.99 -0.39
CA VAL A 238 -16.36 1.24 0.59
C VAL A 238 -15.80 1.55 1.97
N ARG A 239 -16.36 2.58 2.60
CA ARG A 239 -16.27 2.80 4.04
C ARG A 239 -17.58 2.32 4.64
N VAL A 240 -17.58 1.13 5.23
CA VAL A 240 -18.77 0.55 5.84
C VAL A 240 -19.15 1.42 7.04
N PRO A 241 -20.37 1.97 7.10
CA PRO A 241 -20.79 2.78 8.24
C PRO A 241 -20.80 1.95 9.51
N VAL A 242 -20.01 2.38 10.50
CA VAL A 242 -20.00 1.79 11.84
C VAL A 242 -20.88 2.66 12.74
N SER A 243 -22.16 2.27 12.89
CA SER A 243 -23.07 2.91 13.85
C SER A 243 -22.91 2.29 15.24
N TYR A 244 -23.04 3.07 16.30
CA TYR A 244 -23.00 2.57 17.68
C TYR A 244 -24.41 2.63 18.28
N PRO A 245 -25.24 1.57 18.13
CA PRO A 245 -26.57 1.54 18.72
C PRO A 245 -26.48 1.36 20.24
N GLY A 246 -27.24 2.16 20.99
CA GLY A 246 -27.37 2.06 22.45
C GLY A 246 -26.88 3.30 23.21
N THR A 247 -27.11 3.30 24.52
CA THR A 247 -26.42 4.19 25.47
C THR A 247 -24.98 3.70 25.67
N MET A 248 -24.07 4.60 26.08
CA MET A 248 -22.62 4.36 26.13
C MET A 248 -22.17 3.10 26.88
N ASP A 249 -22.97 2.66 27.85
CA ASP A 249 -22.70 1.46 28.66
C ASP A 249 -22.70 0.16 27.83
N ASN A 250 -23.24 0.19 26.60
CA ASN A 250 -23.36 -0.97 25.70
C ASN A 250 -22.64 -0.76 24.35
N VAL A 251 -21.68 0.17 24.26
CA VAL A 251 -20.93 0.42 23.01
C VAL A 251 -19.96 -0.73 22.75
N VAL A 252 -20.35 -1.60 21.83
CA VAL A 252 -19.54 -2.70 21.31
C VAL A 252 -18.77 -2.21 20.07
N ALA A 253 -17.45 -2.12 20.06
CA ALA A 253 -16.72 -1.75 18.85
C ALA A 253 -16.56 -2.96 17.90
N PRO A 254 -16.55 -2.80 16.57
CA PRO A 254 -16.22 -3.92 15.69
C PRO A 254 -14.75 -4.33 15.90
N SER A 255 -14.51 -5.63 16.02
CA SER A 255 -13.15 -6.20 16.06
C SER A 255 -12.47 -6.04 14.70
N LEU A 256 -11.26 -5.48 14.70
CA LEU A 256 -10.44 -5.30 13.49
C LEU A 256 -10.06 -6.65 12.87
N HIS A 257 -9.58 -7.59 13.69
CA HIS A 257 -9.24 -8.93 13.23
C HIS A 257 -10.46 -9.64 12.65
N ALA A 258 -11.61 -9.58 13.32
CA ALA A 258 -12.82 -10.23 12.82
C ALA A 258 -13.29 -9.65 11.48
N ALA A 259 -13.22 -8.32 11.33
CA ALA A 259 -13.55 -7.67 10.06
C ALA A 259 -12.62 -8.09 8.91
N ILE A 260 -11.31 -8.12 9.15
CA ILE A 260 -10.34 -8.55 8.13
C ILE A 260 -10.51 -10.03 7.81
N ASP A 261 -10.64 -10.88 8.83
CA ASP A 261 -10.81 -12.33 8.68
C ASP A 261 -12.05 -12.68 7.89
N ARG A 262 -13.17 -12.02 8.21
CA ARG A 262 -14.42 -12.24 7.52
C ARG A 262 -14.37 -11.75 6.09
N ALA A 263 -13.77 -10.58 5.84
CA ALA A 263 -13.60 -10.07 4.49
C ALA A 263 -12.79 -11.04 3.62
N ALA A 264 -11.68 -11.56 4.16
CA ALA A 264 -10.83 -12.50 3.46
C ALA A 264 -11.52 -13.84 3.18
N TYR A 265 -12.15 -14.42 4.21
CA TYR A 265 -12.88 -15.67 4.10
C TYR A 265 -14.00 -15.60 3.05
N ASP A 266 -14.82 -14.55 3.08
CA ASP A 266 -15.94 -14.39 2.16
C ASP A 266 -15.46 -14.19 0.71
N VAL A 267 -14.40 -13.40 0.49
CA VAL A 267 -13.80 -13.22 -0.85
C VAL A 267 -13.24 -14.54 -1.38
N LEU A 268 -12.39 -15.23 -0.61
CA LEU A 268 -11.78 -16.48 -1.05
C LEU A 268 -12.83 -17.56 -1.32
N THR A 269 -13.84 -17.67 -0.46
CA THR A 269 -14.96 -18.60 -0.64
C THR A 269 -15.76 -18.29 -1.89
N ALA A 270 -16.05 -17.01 -2.16
CA ALA A 270 -16.76 -16.61 -3.35
C ALA A 270 -15.98 -16.89 -4.65
N LEU A 271 -14.67 -16.67 -4.64
CA LEU A 271 -13.82 -16.85 -5.82
C LEU A 271 -13.51 -18.33 -6.11
N TYR A 272 -13.26 -19.14 -5.08
CA TYR A 272 -12.72 -20.49 -5.25
C TYR A 272 -13.59 -21.62 -4.68
N GLY A 273 -14.70 -21.31 -4.00
CA GLY A 273 -15.60 -22.34 -3.46
C GLY A 273 -16.19 -23.23 -4.55
N GLY A 274 -16.51 -22.67 -5.72
CA GLY A 274 -16.95 -23.42 -6.89
C GLY A 274 -15.86 -24.31 -7.51
N GLN A 275 -14.60 -24.13 -7.13
CA GLN A 275 -13.44 -24.91 -7.58
C GLN A 275 -13.01 -25.98 -6.55
N GLY A 276 -13.91 -26.30 -5.61
CA GLY A 276 -13.67 -27.34 -4.59
C GLY A 276 -12.80 -26.90 -3.41
N GLN A 277 -12.45 -25.62 -3.30
CA GLN A 277 -11.73 -25.09 -2.15
C GLN A 277 -12.68 -24.81 -0.98
N SER A 278 -12.18 -25.00 0.25
CA SER A 278 -12.88 -24.63 1.47
C SER A 278 -11.93 -23.89 2.40
N TYR A 279 -12.39 -22.77 2.95
CA TYR A 279 -11.60 -21.90 3.82
C TYR A 279 -12.05 -21.93 5.28
N SER A 280 -12.92 -22.86 5.65
CA SER A 280 -13.44 -22.96 7.03
C SER A 280 -12.34 -23.26 8.05
N GLN A 281 -11.38 -24.11 7.70
CA GLN A 281 -10.22 -24.39 8.56
C GLN A 281 -9.29 -23.18 8.67
N ALA A 282 -9.10 -22.45 7.57
CA ALA A 282 -8.32 -21.21 7.59
C ALA A 282 -8.99 -20.15 8.48
N LEU A 283 -10.31 -19.98 8.38
CA LEU A 283 -11.06 -19.08 9.24
C LEU A 283 -10.96 -19.50 10.72
N ALA A 284 -11.14 -20.79 11.04
CA ALA A 284 -11.00 -21.27 12.41
C ALA A 284 -9.59 -21.00 12.98
N ALA A 285 -8.56 -21.16 12.15
CA ALA A 285 -7.19 -20.88 12.54
C ALA A 285 -6.93 -19.35 12.68
N ALA A 286 -7.57 -18.51 11.87
CA ALA A 286 -7.53 -17.05 12.01
C ALA A 286 -8.18 -16.61 13.33
N VAL A 287 -9.36 -17.14 13.65
CA VAL A 287 -10.07 -16.90 14.92
C VAL A 287 -9.19 -17.26 16.12
N ALA A 288 -8.51 -18.41 16.08
CA ALA A 288 -7.61 -18.83 17.16
C ALA A 288 -6.37 -17.94 17.34
N ARG A 289 -6.04 -17.06 16.37
CA ARG A 289 -4.92 -16.11 16.44
C ARG A 289 -5.36 -14.71 16.90
N ARG A 290 -6.66 -14.48 17.08
CA ARG A 290 -7.16 -13.18 17.52
C ARG A 290 -6.62 -12.84 18.91
N PRO A 291 -6.34 -11.56 19.19
CA PRO A 291 -5.93 -11.14 20.52
C PRO A 291 -6.95 -11.52 21.59
N SER A 292 -6.48 -11.82 22.80
CA SER A 292 -7.36 -12.06 23.95
C SER A 292 -8.10 -10.78 24.37
N GLY A 293 -9.30 -10.93 24.91
CA GLY A 293 -10.11 -9.82 25.42
C GLY A 293 -11.14 -9.23 24.44
N VAL A 294 -11.20 -9.74 23.21
CA VAL A 294 -12.32 -9.46 22.28
C VAL A 294 -13.52 -10.31 22.68
N ASN A 295 -14.72 -9.72 22.77
CA ASN A 295 -15.95 -10.46 23.08
C ASN A 295 -16.79 -10.77 21.82
N ASP A 296 -17.69 -11.74 21.93
CA ASP A 296 -18.54 -12.24 20.84
C ASP A 296 -19.31 -11.12 20.10
N ALA A 297 -19.73 -10.07 20.80
CA ALA A 297 -20.44 -8.97 20.18
C ALA A 297 -19.48 -8.11 19.33
N GLU A 298 -18.25 -7.88 19.79
CA GLU A 298 -17.22 -7.17 19.02
C GLU A 298 -16.82 -7.96 17.77
N GLU A 299 -16.72 -9.29 17.90
CA GLU A 299 -16.47 -10.18 16.77
C GLU A 299 -17.60 -10.14 15.75
N ALA A 300 -18.86 -10.32 16.18
CA ALA A 300 -20.02 -10.30 15.29
C ALA A 300 -20.17 -8.95 14.56
N ARG A 301 -19.85 -7.85 15.24
CA ARG A 301 -19.81 -6.52 14.61
C ARG A 301 -18.68 -6.39 13.60
N GLY A 302 -17.50 -6.91 13.91
CA GLY A 302 -16.38 -6.99 12.99
C GLY A 302 -16.74 -7.81 11.74
N ASP A 303 -17.30 -9.00 11.93
CA ASP A 303 -17.76 -9.86 10.84
C ASP A 303 -18.77 -9.15 9.93
N THR A 304 -19.71 -8.39 10.50
CA THR A 304 -20.67 -7.59 9.71
C THR A 304 -19.96 -6.57 8.82
N VAL A 305 -18.94 -5.88 9.34
CA VAL A 305 -18.11 -4.93 8.57
C VAL A 305 -17.33 -5.67 7.48
N GLY A 306 -16.70 -6.79 7.82
CA GLY A 306 -15.91 -7.59 6.88
C GLY A 306 -16.74 -8.14 5.72
N ALA A 307 -17.91 -8.71 6.01
CA ALA A 307 -18.83 -9.24 5.01
C ALA A 307 -19.30 -8.14 4.04
N ALA A 308 -19.61 -6.94 4.55
CA ALA A 308 -19.98 -5.80 3.71
C ALA A 308 -18.83 -5.32 2.82
N ALA A 309 -17.60 -5.27 3.34
CA ALA A 309 -16.41 -4.91 2.57
C ALA A 309 -16.11 -5.94 1.46
N ALA A 310 -16.22 -7.24 1.75
CA ALA A 310 -16.10 -8.32 0.78
C ALA A 310 -17.16 -8.21 -0.32
N ALA A 311 -18.44 -8.08 0.06
CA ALA A 311 -19.54 -7.98 -0.89
C ALA A 311 -19.37 -6.80 -1.85
N ALA A 312 -18.99 -5.62 -1.36
CA ALA A 312 -18.79 -4.43 -2.19
C ALA A 312 -17.65 -4.63 -3.21
N ASN A 313 -16.54 -5.26 -2.79
CA ASN A 313 -15.40 -5.52 -3.66
C ASN A 313 -15.70 -6.62 -4.70
N LEU A 314 -16.39 -7.70 -4.32
CA LEU A 314 -16.85 -8.73 -5.24
C LEU A 314 -17.86 -8.19 -6.26
N GLN A 315 -18.86 -7.45 -5.80
CA GLN A 315 -19.90 -6.87 -6.66
C GLN A 315 -19.31 -5.89 -7.68
N ALA A 316 -18.33 -5.09 -7.26
CA ALA A 316 -17.61 -4.18 -8.17
C ALA A 316 -16.92 -4.90 -9.33
N ARG A 317 -16.62 -6.20 -9.17
CA ARG A 317 -15.90 -7.02 -10.14
C ARG A 317 -16.77 -8.07 -10.83
N ALA A 318 -18.07 -8.14 -10.52
CA ALA A 318 -18.98 -9.15 -11.08
C ALA A 318 -19.13 -9.07 -12.61
N ASN A 319 -19.00 -7.88 -13.20
CA ASN A 319 -19.16 -7.64 -14.64
C ASN A 319 -17.99 -6.82 -15.20
N ASP A 320 -16.77 -7.11 -14.76
CA ASP A 320 -15.59 -6.35 -15.16
C ASP A 320 -14.97 -6.82 -16.48
N GLY A 321 -15.57 -7.80 -17.16
CA GLY A 321 -15.11 -8.36 -18.43
C GLY A 321 -14.03 -9.45 -18.28
N SER A 322 -13.73 -9.90 -17.06
CA SER A 322 -12.76 -10.99 -16.82
C SER A 322 -13.23 -12.37 -17.25
N ASP A 323 -14.53 -12.54 -17.48
CA ASP A 323 -15.18 -13.74 -18.00
C ASP A 323 -15.26 -13.77 -19.53
N LYS A 324 -14.81 -12.71 -20.23
CA LYS A 324 -14.86 -12.65 -21.69
C LYS A 324 -13.96 -13.70 -22.34
N ASP A 325 -14.57 -14.61 -23.08
CA ASP A 325 -13.96 -15.80 -23.66
C ASP A 325 -13.88 -15.80 -25.19
N THR A 326 -14.10 -14.64 -25.83
CA THR A 326 -14.01 -14.50 -27.29
C THR A 326 -12.71 -15.12 -27.80
N PRO A 327 -12.78 -16.13 -28.70
CA PRO A 327 -11.60 -16.86 -29.15
C PRO A 327 -10.61 -15.96 -29.86
N TYR A 328 -9.32 -16.12 -29.53
CA TYR A 328 -8.23 -15.46 -30.22
C TYR A 328 -8.17 -15.88 -31.69
N GLN A 329 -8.06 -14.91 -32.59
CA GLN A 329 -7.87 -15.15 -34.02
C GLN A 329 -6.39 -15.05 -34.35
N LEU A 330 -5.86 -16.05 -35.04
CA LEU A 330 -4.47 -16.05 -35.49
C LEU A 330 -4.33 -15.17 -36.72
N ASP A 331 -3.34 -14.28 -36.74
CA ASP A 331 -3.03 -13.48 -37.93
C ASP A 331 -2.47 -14.33 -39.07
N GLY A 332 -1.68 -15.37 -38.74
CA GLY A 332 -1.21 -16.36 -39.72
C GLY A 332 -0.10 -15.87 -40.64
N VAL A 333 0.60 -14.79 -40.29
CA VAL A 333 1.71 -14.20 -41.05
C VAL A 333 3.05 -14.34 -40.32
N PRO A 334 4.20 -14.27 -40.99
CA PRO A 334 5.52 -14.24 -40.32
C PRO A 334 5.57 -13.18 -39.22
N GLY A 335 6.19 -13.48 -38.09
CA GLY A 335 6.25 -12.58 -36.94
C GLY A 335 5.04 -12.64 -36.00
N SER A 336 3.87 -13.06 -36.48
CA SER A 336 2.67 -13.20 -35.66
C SER A 336 2.70 -14.42 -34.75
N TRP A 337 2.18 -14.27 -33.53
CA TRP A 337 2.16 -15.31 -32.53
C TRP A 337 1.35 -16.50 -33.00
N ARG A 338 1.92 -17.68 -32.76
CA ARG A 338 1.29 -18.97 -32.99
C ARG A 338 1.38 -19.83 -31.73
N PRO A 339 0.44 -20.76 -31.51
CA PRO A 339 0.47 -21.68 -30.39
C PRO A 339 1.83 -22.39 -30.23
N THR A 340 2.45 -22.21 -29.07
CA THR A 340 3.63 -22.98 -28.67
C THR A 340 3.18 -24.23 -27.90
N ASN A 341 3.72 -25.40 -28.24
CA ASN A 341 3.39 -26.68 -27.59
C ASN A 341 1.89 -27.06 -27.67
N GLY A 342 1.18 -26.64 -28.72
CA GLY A 342 -0.23 -26.99 -28.97
C GLY A 342 -1.25 -26.38 -28.00
N LYS A 343 -0.86 -25.43 -27.15
CA LYS A 343 -1.74 -24.78 -26.18
C LYS A 343 -2.45 -23.56 -26.77
N ALA A 344 -3.72 -23.37 -26.42
CA ALA A 344 -4.51 -22.20 -26.81
C ALA A 344 -3.97 -20.90 -26.19
N ALA A 345 -4.32 -19.76 -26.81
CA ALA A 345 -3.98 -18.43 -26.32
C ALA A 345 -4.56 -18.19 -24.93
N VAL A 346 -3.72 -17.78 -23.97
CA VAL A 346 -4.14 -17.55 -22.58
C VAL A 346 -4.70 -16.15 -22.41
N SER A 347 -5.99 -16.06 -22.07
CA SER A 347 -6.70 -14.83 -21.70
C SER A 347 -6.59 -13.69 -22.74
N PRO A 348 -6.86 -13.91 -24.04
CA PRO A 348 -6.67 -12.89 -25.09
C PRO A 348 -7.45 -11.59 -24.87
N ASN A 349 -8.57 -11.66 -24.14
CA ASN A 349 -9.42 -10.50 -23.84
C ASN A 349 -8.99 -9.72 -22.58
N TRP A 350 -7.92 -10.12 -21.88
CA TRP A 350 -7.63 -9.59 -20.54
C TRP A 350 -7.28 -8.10 -20.51
N GLY A 351 -6.75 -7.56 -21.61
CA GLY A 351 -6.51 -6.12 -21.75
C GLY A 351 -7.78 -5.27 -21.73
N LEU A 352 -8.95 -5.89 -21.94
CA LEU A 352 -10.26 -5.24 -21.93
C LEU A 352 -10.95 -5.31 -20.56
N VAL A 353 -10.35 -5.99 -19.58
CA VAL A 353 -10.89 -6.03 -18.22
C VAL A 353 -10.90 -4.61 -17.65
N THR A 354 -12.01 -4.24 -17.02
CA THR A 354 -12.15 -2.93 -16.35
C THR A 354 -11.03 -2.79 -15.31
N PRO A 355 -10.15 -1.78 -15.38
CA PRO A 355 -9.05 -1.68 -14.42
C PRO A 355 -9.51 -1.35 -12.99
N PHE A 356 -8.61 -1.52 -12.02
CA PHE A 356 -8.82 -1.18 -10.61
C PHE A 356 -8.46 0.28 -10.31
N ALA A 357 -7.34 0.76 -10.83
CA ALA A 357 -6.88 2.13 -10.71
C ALA A 357 -6.83 2.85 -12.06
N LEU A 358 -6.30 2.19 -13.10
CA LEU A 358 -6.15 2.77 -14.44
C LEU A 358 -7.50 3.15 -15.06
N THR A 359 -7.47 4.00 -16.08
CA THR A 359 -8.65 4.36 -16.89
C THR A 359 -8.93 3.32 -17.97
N SER A 360 -7.91 2.63 -18.47
CA SER A 360 -7.99 1.57 -19.48
C SER A 360 -6.69 0.77 -19.53
N GLY A 361 -6.70 -0.45 -20.07
CA GLY A 361 -5.47 -1.22 -20.32
C GLY A 361 -4.43 -0.46 -21.16
N GLN A 362 -4.89 0.42 -22.06
CA GLN A 362 -4.01 1.19 -22.94
C GLN A 362 -3.30 2.37 -22.26
N GLN A 363 -3.65 2.72 -21.01
CA GLN A 363 -3.21 3.99 -20.39
C GLN A 363 -1.68 4.15 -20.37
N PHE A 364 -0.96 3.04 -20.16
CA PHE A 364 0.50 2.99 -20.16
C PHE A 364 1.04 1.99 -21.19
N ARG A 365 0.26 1.68 -22.24
CA ARG A 365 0.72 0.80 -23.31
C ARG A 365 1.98 1.41 -23.95
N PRO A 366 3.07 0.65 -24.08
CA PRO A 366 4.27 1.14 -24.77
C PRO A 366 4.01 1.25 -26.28
N GLY A 367 4.95 1.90 -26.98
CA GLY A 367 4.97 1.84 -28.44
C GLY A 367 5.15 0.40 -28.95
N LEU A 368 5.05 0.20 -30.26
CA LEU A 368 5.30 -1.10 -30.87
C LEU A 368 6.77 -1.52 -30.71
N PRO A 369 7.08 -2.84 -30.68
CA PRO A 369 8.45 -3.33 -30.51
C PRO A 369 9.38 -2.74 -31.57
N ALA A 370 10.57 -2.30 -31.16
CA ALA A 370 11.56 -1.60 -32.00
C ALA A 370 10.98 -0.41 -32.81
N GLY A 371 9.89 0.22 -32.33
CA GLY A 371 9.21 1.31 -33.03
C GLY A 371 8.60 0.91 -34.37
N ALA A 372 8.35 -0.39 -34.59
CA ALA A 372 7.90 -0.91 -35.87
C ALA A 372 6.47 -0.47 -36.24
N THR A 373 6.16 -0.46 -37.54
CA THR A 373 4.79 -0.14 -38.03
C THR A 373 3.95 -1.38 -38.33
N GLY A 374 4.55 -2.57 -38.31
CA GLY A 374 3.89 -3.86 -38.58
C GLY A 374 4.90 -5.00 -38.57
N TYR A 375 4.44 -6.24 -38.82
CA TYR A 375 5.29 -7.43 -38.79
C TYR A 375 6.49 -7.36 -39.75
N ASP A 376 6.25 -7.05 -41.02
CA ASP A 376 7.32 -7.04 -42.04
C ASP A 376 8.40 -5.99 -41.73
N ASP A 377 7.99 -4.80 -41.26
CA ASP A 377 8.92 -3.76 -40.82
C ASP A 377 9.72 -4.20 -39.59
N LEU A 378 9.08 -4.85 -38.60
CA LEU A 378 9.77 -5.38 -37.43
C LEU A 378 10.83 -6.41 -37.81
N LEU A 379 10.45 -7.41 -38.62
CA LEU A 379 11.32 -8.50 -39.02
C LEU A 379 12.49 -8.04 -39.93
N GLY A 380 12.38 -6.87 -40.55
CA GLY A 380 13.45 -6.26 -41.34
C GLY A 380 14.43 -5.38 -40.55
N LYS A 381 14.24 -5.21 -39.23
CA LYS A 381 15.11 -4.36 -38.40
C LYS A 381 16.30 -5.14 -37.85
N GLU A 382 17.49 -4.55 -37.97
CA GLU A 382 18.71 -5.04 -37.32
C GLU A 382 18.57 -5.14 -35.79
N GLU A 383 17.79 -4.25 -35.17
CA GLU A 383 17.48 -4.33 -33.74
C GLU A 383 16.73 -5.63 -33.41
N TYR A 384 15.80 -6.06 -34.26
CA TYR A 384 15.06 -7.31 -34.05
C TYR A 384 15.98 -8.53 -34.21
N ASP A 385 16.86 -8.54 -35.21
CA ASP A 385 17.84 -9.62 -35.39
C ASP A 385 18.80 -9.74 -34.20
N THR A 386 19.26 -8.60 -33.66
CA THR A 386 20.11 -8.56 -32.46
C THR A 386 19.40 -9.19 -31.25
N GLN A 387 18.10 -8.96 -31.13
CA GLN A 387 17.27 -9.48 -30.03
C GLN A 387 17.07 -10.99 -30.16
N VAL A 388 16.85 -11.49 -31.37
CA VAL A 388 16.77 -12.94 -31.64
C VAL A 388 18.12 -13.62 -31.38
N GLN A 389 19.23 -12.97 -31.76
CA GLN A 389 20.57 -13.48 -31.49
C GLN A 389 20.86 -13.56 -29.99
N GLU A 390 20.57 -12.50 -29.21
CA GLU A 390 20.79 -12.50 -27.76
C GLU A 390 20.05 -13.67 -27.09
N ILE A 391 18.77 -13.86 -27.41
CA ILE A 391 18.00 -14.94 -26.78
C ILE A 391 18.39 -16.32 -27.27
N ARG A 392 18.82 -16.46 -28.53
CA ARG A 392 19.38 -17.73 -29.02
C ARG A 392 20.60 -18.12 -28.18
N ASP A 393 21.49 -17.16 -27.97
CA ASP A 393 22.78 -17.33 -27.30
C ASP A 393 22.63 -17.56 -25.80
N TYR A 394 21.77 -16.79 -25.13
CA TYR A 394 21.62 -16.82 -23.66
C TYR A 394 20.39 -17.58 -23.16
N GLY A 395 19.38 -17.84 -23.99
CA GLY A 395 18.10 -18.42 -23.59
C GLY A 395 17.95 -19.92 -23.89
N GLY A 396 18.86 -20.49 -24.68
CA GLY A 396 18.80 -21.89 -25.10
C GLY A 396 18.99 -22.88 -23.95
N ARG A 397 18.36 -24.06 -24.02
CA ARG A 397 18.48 -25.16 -23.05
C ARG A 397 19.95 -25.52 -22.80
N THR A 398 20.74 -25.53 -23.87
CA THR A 398 22.19 -25.55 -23.84
C THR A 398 22.72 -24.20 -24.34
N SER A 399 23.50 -23.52 -23.51
CA SER A 399 24.14 -22.25 -23.87
C SER A 399 25.62 -22.31 -23.48
N ALA A 400 26.50 -21.86 -24.38
CA ALA A 400 27.93 -21.71 -24.11
C ALA A 400 28.27 -20.34 -23.48
N LEU A 401 27.32 -19.40 -23.46
CA LEU A 401 27.51 -18.01 -23.04
C LEU A 401 26.78 -17.68 -21.73
N ARG A 402 25.66 -18.35 -21.43
CA ARG A 402 24.92 -18.16 -20.17
C ARG A 402 25.72 -18.72 -18.99
N THR A 403 25.91 -17.90 -17.97
CA THR A 403 26.60 -18.29 -16.73
C THR A 403 25.73 -19.16 -15.83
N ALA A 404 26.34 -19.80 -14.82
CA ALA A 404 25.61 -20.54 -13.81
C ALA A 404 24.66 -19.65 -13.00
N ASP A 405 25.10 -18.44 -12.63
CA ASP A 405 24.25 -17.47 -11.92
C ASP A 405 23.06 -17.02 -12.79
N GLN A 406 23.27 -16.76 -14.09
CA GLN A 406 22.16 -16.43 -15.00
C GLN A 406 21.16 -17.57 -15.14
N THR A 407 21.61 -18.83 -15.08
CA THR A 407 20.72 -20.01 -15.06
C THR A 407 19.92 -20.06 -13.77
N GLN A 408 20.54 -19.75 -12.62
CA GLN A 408 19.82 -19.67 -11.34
C GLN A 408 18.82 -18.51 -11.34
N ILE A 409 19.17 -17.33 -11.86
CA ILE A 409 18.27 -16.18 -12.05
C ILE A 409 17.05 -16.60 -12.88
N ALA A 410 17.28 -17.33 -13.98
CA ALA A 410 16.21 -17.79 -14.87
C ALA A 410 15.16 -18.59 -14.10
N PHE A 411 15.56 -19.66 -13.40
CA PHE A 411 14.63 -20.50 -12.66
C PHE A 411 14.06 -19.82 -11.41
N PHE A 412 14.86 -19.02 -10.70
CA PHE A 412 14.44 -18.35 -9.48
C PHE A 412 13.19 -17.48 -9.67
N TRP A 413 13.07 -16.79 -10.80
CA TRP A 413 11.93 -15.92 -11.11
C TRP A 413 10.87 -16.58 -12.00
N ALA A 414 10.99 -17.88 -12.30
CA ALA A 414 10.10 -18.51 -13.26
C ALA A 414 8.67 -18.68 -12.73
N ASN A 415 8.46 -19.60 -11.77
CA ASN A 415 7.17 -19.84 -11.11
C ASN A 415 6.00 -20.03 -12.08
N ASP A 416 6.28 -20.55 -13.28
CA ASP A 416 5.30 -20.67 -14.37
C ASP A 416 4.57 -22.02 -14.37
N VAL A 417 5.04 -22.99 -13.58
CA VAL A 417 4.49 -24.36 -13.49
C VAL A 417 3.48 -24.50 -12.35
N GLY A 418 2.66 -25.55 -12.41
CA GLY A 418 1.70 -25.88 -11.35
C GLY A 418 2.37 -26.27 -10.03
N GLY A 419 1.66 -26.09 -8.93
CA GLY A 419 2.20 -26.29 -7.58
C GLY A 419 3.08 -25.15 -7.06
N THR A 420 3.19 -24.03 -7.79
CA THR A 420 3.87 -22.80 -7.36
C THR A 420 2.84 -21.70 -7.08
N TYR A 421 3.24 -20.64 -6.39
CA TYR A 421 2.36 -19.48 -6.16
C TYR A 421 2.21 -18.53 -7.35
N LYS A 422 2.74 -18.89 -8.53
CA LYS A 422 2.78 -18.05 -9.74
C LYS A 422 3.61 -16.76 -9.58
N PRO A 423 3.95 -16.07 -10.68
CA PRO A 423 4.78 -14.86 -10.60
C PRO A 423 4.20 -13.76 -9.69
N PRO A 424 2.87 -13.47 -9.71
CA PRO A 424 2.29 -12.52 -8.76
C PRO A 424 2.46 -12.94 -7.30
N GLY A 425 2.30 -14.23 -6.99
CA GLY A 425 2.47 -14.74 -5.63
C GLY A 425 3.89 -14.60 -5.07
N GLN A 426 4.91 -14.70 -5.92
CA GLN A 426 6.30 -14.44 -5.51
C GLN A 426 6.47 -13.01 -4.99
N LEU A 427 5.90 -12.03 -5.69
CA LEU A 427 5.97 -10.63 -5.31
C LEU A 427 5.21 -10.35 -3.99
N PHE A 428 4.10 -11.04 -3.74
CA PHE A 428 3.43 -11.00 -2.42
C PHE A 428 4.24 -11.67 -1.31
N SER A 429 4.94 -12.77 -1.60
CA SER A 429 5.88 -13.40 -0.66
C SER A 429 7.02 -12.45 -0.29
N HIS A 430 7.62 -11.77 -1.26
CA HIS A 430 8.66 -10.77 -1.02
C HIS A 430 8.14 -9.53 -0.28
N THR A 431 6.91 -9.10 -0.59
CA THR A 431 6.22 -8.03 0.16
C THR A 431 6.10 -8.39 1.64
N ARG A 432 5.76 -9.65 1.97
CA ARG A 432 5.71 -10.15 3.34
C ARG A 432 7.08 -10.12 4.02
N ILE A 433 8.13 -10.62 3.37
CA ILE A 433 9.50 -10.61 3.91
C ILE A 433 9.90 -9.20 4.34
N VAL A 434 9.71 -8.22 3.45
CA VAL A 434 10.05 -6.82 3.72
C VAL A 434 9.15 -6.23 4.80
N SER A 435 7.84 -6.50 4.77
CA SER A 435 6.90 -6.08 5.80
C SER A 435 7.32 -6.53 7.20
N GLU A 436 7.69 -7.81 7.35
CA GLU A 436 8.14 -8.39 8.61
C GLU A 436 9.48 -7.79 9.06
N GLN A 437 10.44 -7.66 8.15
CA GLN A 437 11.74 -6.99 8.40
C GLN A 437 11.55 -5.55 8.87
N ARG A 438 10.54 -4.85 8.35
CA ARG A 438 10.20 -3.46 8.69
C ARG A 438 9.19 -3.34 9.82
N GLN A 439 8.75 -4.46 10.40
CA GLN A 439 7.84 -4.53 11.54
C GLN A 439 6.57 -3.70 11.33
N LEU A 440 5.97 -3.79 10.14
CA LEU A 440 4.75 -3.07 9.84
C LEU A 440 3.57 -3.57 10.69
N GLY A 441 2.73 -2.64 11.14
CA GLY A 441 1.46 -2.96 11.80
C GLY A 441 0.32 -3.28 10.82
N ILE A 442 -0.81 -3.77 11.33
CA ILE A 442 -1.94 -4.27 10.53
C ILE A 442 -2.42 -3.26 9.48
N LEU A 443 -2.62 -1.99 9.85
CA LEU A 443 -3.09 -0.97 8.90
C LEU A 443 -2.05 -0.65 7.81
N ALA A 444 -0.78 -0.63 8.17
CA ALA A 444 0.31 -0.45 7.20
C ALA A 444 0.38 -1.64 6.24
N ASN A 445 0.20 -2.87 6.74
CA ASN A 445 0.14 -4.08 5.92
C ASN A 445 -1.09 -4.11 5.02
N ALA A 446 -2.28 -3.77 5.54
CA ALA A 446 -3.50 -3.68 4.76
C ALA A 446 -3.33 -2.70 3.59
N ARG A 447 -2.69 -1.55 3.82
CA ARG A 447 -2.39 -0.57 2.78
C ARG A 447 -1.32 -1.05 1.81
N LEU A 448 -0.19 -1.58 2.29
CA LEU A 448 0.91 -2.04 1.45
C LEU A 448 0.47 -3.16 0.50
N PHE A 449 -0.13 -4.22 1.04
CA PHE A 449 -0.61 -5.34 0.24
C PHE A 449 -1.77 -4.93 -0.67
N GLY A 450 -2.67 -4.05 -0.21
CA GLY A 450 -3.69 -3.46 -1.07
C GLY A 450 -3.10 -2.73 -2.28
N LEU A 451 -2.11 -1.85 -2.08
CA LEU A 451 -1.45 -1.12 -3.16
C LEU A 451 -0.72 -2.06 -4.12
N VAL A 452 0.03 -3.03 -3.61
CA VAL A 452 0.71 -4.04 -4.43
C VAL A 452 -0.31 -4.82 -5.25
N ALA A 453 -1.39 -5.30 -4.64
CA ALA A 453 -2.38 -6.11 -5.34
C ALA A 453 -3.10 -5.34 -6.45
N LEU A 454 -3.55 -4.11 -6.17
CA LEU A 454 -4.15 -3.24 -7.19
C LEU A 454 -3.18 -2.97 -8.35
N ALA A 455 -1.90 -2.73 -8.04
CA ALA A 455 -0.89 -2.47 -9.06
C ALA A 455 -0.57 -3.71 -9.91
N LEU A 456 -0.50 -4.89 -9.30
CA LEU A 456 -0.28 -6.14 -10.04
C LEU A 456 -1.48 -6.47 -10.94
N ALA A 457 -2.72 -6.31 -10.47
CA ALA A 457 -3.90 -6.53 -11.31
C ALA A 457 -3.92 -5.60 -12.53
N ASP A 458 -3.65 -4.31 -12.34
CA ASP A 458 -3.60 -3.34 -13.45
C ASP A 458 -2.38 -3.55 -14.36
N ALA A 459 -1.26 -4.05 -13.82
CA ALA A 459 -0.10 -4.46 -14.62
C ALA A 459 -0.43 -5.64 -15.54
N ALA A 460 -1.22 -6.62 -15.08
CA ALA A 460 -1.72 -7.69 -15.94
C ALA A 460 -2.59 -7.15 -17.07
N ILE A 461 -3.50 -6.22 -16.77
CA ILE A 461 -4.38 -5.62 -17.77
C ILE A 461 -3.55 -4.86 -18.81
N ALA A 462 -2.60 -4.02 -18.39
CA ALA A 462 -1.73 -3.28 -19.31
C ALA A 462 -0.84 -4.21 -20.15
N ALA A 463 -0.27 -5.26 -19.56
CA ALA A 463 0.56 -6.21 -20.29
C ALA A 463 -0.23 -7.02 -21.32
N TRP A 464 -1.43 -7.51 -20.97
CA TRP A 464 -2.27 -8.26 -21.90
C TRP A 464 -2.89 -7.37 -22.98
N ASP A 465 -3.15 -6.11 -22.66
CA ASP A 465 -3.53 -5.11 -23.65
C ASP A 465 -2.41 -4.91 -24.69
N ALA A 466 -1.15 -4.75 -24.26
CA ALA A 466 -0.01 -4.68 -25.18
C ALA A 466 0.22 -5.98 -25.99
N LYS A 467 -0.16 -7.14 -25.45
CA LYS A 467 0.01 -8.46 -26.10
C LYS A 467 -0.97 -8.79 -27.20
N TYR A 468 -2.20 -8.27 -27.09
CA TYR A 468 -3.34 -8.76 -27.88
C TYR A 468 -4.16 -7.64 -28.53
N GLN A 469 -3.92 -6.38 -28.18
CA GLN A 469 -4.73 -5.23 -28.62
C GLN A 469 -3.89 -4.25 -29.45
N THR A 470 -2.89 -4.76 -30.17
CA THR A 470 -2.01 -4.00 -31.05
C THR A 470 -1.95 -4.63 -32.44
N PRO A 471 -1.42 -3.93 -33.46
CA PRO A 471 -1.19 -4.54 -34.77
C PRO A 471 -0.11 -5.63 -34.80
N ILE A 472 0.61 -5.88 -33.69
CA ILE A 472 1.69 -6.86 -33.60
C ILE A 472 1.50 -7.72 -32.34
N ASP A 473 0.92 -8.89 -32.53
CA ASP A 473 0.87 -9.94 -31.53
C ASP A 473 2.10 -10.82 -31.71
N LEU A 474 3.25 -10.36 -31.19
CA LEU A 474 4.57 -10.91 -31.52
C LEU A 474 4.75 -12.39 -31.11
N TRP A 475 5.27 -13.20 -32.02
CA TRP A 475 5.66 -14.60 -31.75
C TRP A 475 6.76 -14.76 -30.71
N ARG A 476 6.86 -15.95 -30.15
CA ARG A 476 7.85 -16.26 -29.12
C ARG A 476 9.24 -16.54 -29.71
N PRO A 477 10.32 -16.34 -28.94
CA PRO A 477 11.70 -16.60 -29.39
C PRO A 477 11.90 -17.98 -30.02
N VAL A 478 11.33 -19.03 -29.44
CA VAL A 478 11.41 -20.40 -29.99
C VAL A 478 10.91 -20.46 -31.45
N THR A 479 9.86 -19.71 -31.75
CA THR A 479 9.26 -19.65 -33.08
C THR A 479 10.09 -18.79 -34.05
N ALA A 480 10.60 -17.66 -33.57
CA ALA A 480 11.46 -16.79 -34.36
C ALA A 480 12.76 -17.49 -34.78
N ILE A 481 13.44 -18.12 -33.82
CA ILE A 481 14.69 -18.84 -34.06
C ILE A 481 14.45 -20.02 -35.00
N GLU A 482 13.36 -20.78 -34.82
CA GLU A 482 13.00 -21.87 -35.74
C GLU A 482 12.80 -21.37 -37.17
N ALA A 483 12.15 -20.21 -37.34
CA ALA A 483 11.92 -19.62 -38.67
C ALA A 483 13.21 -19.13 -39.34
N MET A 484 14.20 -18.68 -38.56
CA MET A 484 15.46 -18.14 -39.06
C MET A 484 16.54 -19.20 -39.28
N GLU A 485 16.60 -20.21 -38.41
CA GLU A 485 17.73 -21.16 -38.36
C GLU A 485 17.30 -22.62 -38.56
N GLY A 486 16.00 -22.89 -38.65
CA GLY A 486 15.44 -24.23 -38.71
C GLY A 486 15.14 -24.83 -37.33
N PRO A 487 14.53 -26.03 -37.31
CA PRO A 487 14.09 -26.66 -36.07
C PRO A 487 15.27 -27.14 -35.22
N GLY A 488 15.09 -27.14 -33.89
CA GLY A 488 16.01 -27.80 -32.96
C GLY A 488 16.43 -26.95 -31.75
N TRP A 489 16.34 -25.63 -31.84
CA TRP A 489 16.54 -24.77 -30.68
C TRP A 489 15.41 -24.97 -29.66
N GLN A 490 15.77 -25.12 -28.38
CA GLN A 490 14.83 -25.28 -27.29
C GLN A 490 15.14 -24.25 -26.20
N PRO A 491 14.13 -23.62 -25.59
CA PRO A 491 14.35 -22.70 -24.47
C PRO A 491 14.83 -23.45 -23.23
N LEU A 492 15.47 -22.73 -22.31
CA LEU A 492 15.79 -23.24 -20.96
C LEU A 492 14.51 -23.53 -20.16
N SER A 493 13.45 -22.74 -20.36
CA SER A 493 12.14 -22.91 -19.73
C SER A 493 11.63 -24.34 -19.88
N GLN A 494 11.23 -24.96 -18.76
CA GLN A 494 10.87 -26.37 -18.73
C GLN A 494 9.84 -26.69 -17.64
N THR A 495 9.02 -27.72 -17.88
CA THR A 495 8.08 -28.25 -16.87
C THR A 495 8.84 -28.87 -15.70
N ARG A 496 8.12 -29.32 -14.66
CA ARG A 496 8.75 -30.03 -13.52
C ARG A 496 9.47 -31.30 -13.96
N GLU A 497 8.98 -31.95 -15.01
CA GLU A 497 9.55 -33.15 -15.64
C GLU A 497 10.70 -32.82 -16.60
N GLY A 498 11.09 -31.55 -16.71
CA GLY A 498 12.18 -31.10 -17.58
C GLY A 498 11.81 -30.98 -19.05
N VAL A 499 10.52 -31.00 -19.41
CA VAL A 499 10.07 -30.85 -20.80
C VAL A 499 10.12 -29.37 -21.20
N PRO A 500 10.87 -28.99 -22.26
CA PRO A 500 10.92 -27.60 -22.70
C PRO A 500 9.53 -27.06 -23.03
N TYR A 501 9.25 -25.82 -22.64
CA TYR A 501 8.02 -25.16 -23.07
C TYR A 501 8.18 -23.64 -23.19
N THR A 502 7.15 -23.00 -23.72
CA THR A 502 7.03 -21.56 -23.77
C THR A 502 5.60 -21.18 -23.43
N PRO A 503 5.35 -20.11 -22.65
CA PRO A 503 3.99 -19.71 -22.30
C PRO A 503 3.15 -19.35 -23.53
N ALA A 504 1.89 -19.80 -23.54
CA ALA A 504 1.00 -19.75 -24.69
C ALA A 504 0.27 -18.40 -24.84
N PHE A 505 1.05 -17.33 -25.02
CA PHE A 505 0.58 -15.98 -25.30
C PHE A 505 1.69 -15.16 -26.00
N PRO A 506 1.35 -14.09 -26.75
CA PRO A 506 2.30 -13.23 -27.43
C PRO A 506 3.45 -12.73 -26.54
N ALA A 507 4.60 -12.44 -27.14
CA ALA A 507 5.83 -12.09 -26.43
C ALA A 507 5.79 -10.66 -25.87
N TYR A 508 5.51 -9.66 -26.71
CA TYR A 508 5.60 -8.25 -26.34
C TYR A 508 4.36 -7.78 -25.59
N ILE A 509 4.44 -7.17 -24.40
CA ILE A 509 5.58 -7.02 -23.48
C ILE A 509 5.66 -8.15 -22.44
N SER A 510 6.78 -8.30 -21.73
CA SER A 510 6.92 -9.35 -20.71
C SER A 510 5.98 -9.10 -19.53
N GLY A 511 5.13 -10.09 -19.21
CA GLY A 511 4.21 -10.03 -18.07
C GLY A 511 4.97 -9.97 -16.74
N HIS A 512 5.97 -10.83 -16.55
CA HIS A 512 6.89 -10.81 -15.40
C HIS A 512 7.50 -9.44 -15.16
N ALA A 513 8.11 -8.86 -16.20
CA ALA A 513 8.74 -7.54 -16.11
C ALA A 513 7.73 -6.44 -15.74
N THR A 514 6.51 -6.52 -16.28
CA THR A 514 5.44 -5.57 -15.96
C THR A 514 4.96 -5.69 -14.51
N PHE A 515 4.78 -6.92 -14.01
CA PHE A 515 4.46 -7.15 -12.60
C PHE A 515 5.58 -6.66 -11.68
N ALA A 516 6.83 -7.00 -11.98
CA ALA A 516 7.97 -6.65 -11.17
C ALA A 516 8.21 -5.14 -11.12
N GLY A 517 8.06 -4.44 -12.25
CA GLY A 517 8.13 -2.97 -12.30
C GLY A 517 7.01 -2.30 -11.50
N ALA A 518 5.78 -2.84 -11.54
CA ALA A 518 4.66 -2.32 -10.76
C ALA A 518 4.89 -2.52 -9.26
N TRP A 519 5.35 -3.71 -8.87
CA TRP A 519 5.71 -4.02 -7.49
C TRP A 519 6.84 -3.11 -6.99
N SER A 520 7.96 -2.97 -7.71
CA SER A 520 9.08 -2.15 -7.25
C SER A 520 8.66 -0.69 -7.10
N ALA A 521 7.87 -0.15 -8.03
CA ALA A 521 7.38 1.22 -7.94
C ALA A 521 6.48 1.44 -6.71
N VAL A 522 5.61 0.49 -6.35
CA VAL A 522 4.79 0.58 -5.13
C VAL A 522 5.68 0.48 -3.89
N MET A 523 6.55 -0.52 -3.80
CA MET A 523 7.42 -0.74 -2.63
C MET A 523 8.30 0.47 -2.35
N LYS A 524 9.00 0.98 -3.38
CA LYS A 524 9.85 2.18 -3.29
C LYS A 524 9.09 3.40 -2.76
N ARG A 525 7.89 3.62 -3.28
CA ARG A 525 7.07 4.79 -2.89
C ARG A 525 6.47 4.64 -1.50
N PHE A 526 6.09 3.42 -1.12
CA PHE A 526 5.56 3.14 0.21
C PHE A 526 6.61 3.38 1.29
N PHE A 527 7.84 2.89 1.08
CA PHE A 527 8.92 3.05 2.06
C PHE A 527 9.72 4.36 1.90
N GLY A 528 9.46 5.14 0.84
CA GLY A 528 10.19 6.37 0.54
C GLY A 528 11.65 6.17 0.11
N THR A 529 12.05 4.93 -0.15
CA THR A 529 13.42 4.55 -0.54
C THR A 529 13.42 3.23 -1.31
N ASP A 530 14.40 3.04 -2.18
CA ASP A 530 14.70 1.75 -2.82
C ASP A 530 15.74 0.93 -2.06
N ALA A 531 16.51 1.57 -1.18
CA ALA A 531 17.66 0.96 -0.49
C ALA A 531 17.21 0.12 0.72
N ILE A 532 16.35 -0.86 0.50
CA ILE A 532 15.97 -1.88 1.48
C ILE A 532 16.43 -3.22 0.95
N ALA A 533 17.53 -3.72 1.52
CA ALA A 533 18.02 -5.04 1.19
C ALA A 533 17.18 -6.12 1.86
N PHE A 534 16.94 -7.22 1.16
CA PHE A 534 16.18 -8.36 1.66
C PHE A 534 16.61 -9.65 0.97
N ASP A 535 16.38 -10.78 1.62
CA ASP A 535 16.66 -12.10 1.08
C ASP A 535 15.39 -12.64 0.40
N ALA A 536 15.41 -12.67 -0.93
CA ALA A 536 14.30 -13.12 -1.76
C ALA A 536 14.27 -14.65 -1.84
N THR A 537 13.07 -15.21 -1.90
CA THR A 537 12.82 -16.66 -1.98
C THR A 537 12.04 -17.04 -3.25
N THR A 538 12.01 -18.32 -3.58
CA THR A 538 11.25 -18.87 -4.71
C THR A 538 10.58 -20.19 -4.35
N ASP A 539 9.46 -20.51 -5.01
CA ASP A 539 8.82 -21.83 -4.98
C ASP A 539 9.08 -22.62 -6.29
N ASP A 540 9.94 -22.11 -7.18
CA ASP A 540 10.20 -22.78 -8.45
C ASP A 540 10.91 -24.13 -8.22
N PRO A 541 10.39 -25.24 -8.78
CA PRO A 541 10.95 -26.56 -8.54
C PRO A 541 12.36 -26.77 -9.12
N HIS A 542 12.85 -25.85 -9.96
CA HIS A 542 14.21 -25.87 -10.50
C HIS A 542 15.16 -24.94 -9.75
N ALA A 543 14.67 -24.26 -8.70
CA ALA A 543 15.45 -23.36 -7.83
C ALA A 543 15.13 -23.62 -6.34
N VAL A 544 14.93 -24.89 -5.96
CA VAL A 544 14.64 -25.30 -4.58
C VAL A 544 15.74 -24.80 -3.62
N ASP A 545 15.31 -24.24 -2.49
CA ASP A 545 16.17 -23.68 -1.44
C ASP A 545 17.14 -22.57 -1.90
N VAL A 546 16.94 -22.02 -3.11
CA VAL A 546 17.70 -20.86 -3.57
C VAL A 546 17.18 -19.62 -2.87
N ILE A 547 18.09 -18.91 -2.21
CA ILE A 547 17.88 -17.59 -1.64
C ILE A 547 18.75 -16.61 -2.42
N ARG A 548 18.18 -15.48 -2.82
CA ARG A 548 18.93 -14.42 -3.53
C ARG A 548 18.88 -13.12 -2.74
N HIS A 549 20.04 -12.53 -2.50
CA HIS A 549 20.15 -11.27 -1.78
C HIS A 549 19.88 -10.10 -2.71
N MET A 550 18.83 -9.33 -2.42
CA MET A 550 18.45 -8.14 -3.17
C MET A 550 18.94 -6.90 -2.45
N THR A 551 19.61 -5.98 -3.15
CA THR A 551 20.07 -4.71 -2.58
C THR A 551 18.97 -3.63 -2.54
N GLY A 552 17.88 -3.85 -3.28
CA GLY A 552 16.73 -2.97 -3.38
C GLY A 552 15.61 -3.56 -4.23
N PHE A 553 14.51 -2.84 -4.36
CA PHE A 553 13.33 -3.32 -5.09
C PHE A 553 13.54 -3.24 -6.61
N ASP A 554 14.24 -2.22 -7.11
CA ASP A 554 14.59 -2.14 -8.52
C ASP A 554 15.58 -3.23 -8.94
N HIS A 555 16.56 -3.57 -8.08
CA HIS A 555 17.45 -4.69 -8.35
C HIS A 555 16.67 -6.00 -8.53
N ALA A 556 15.72 -6.28 -7.64
CA ALA A 556 14.84 -7.44 -7.75
C ALA A 556 13.99 -7.41 -9.03
N ALA A 557 13.45 -6.24 -9.40
CA ALA A 557 12.63 -6.12 -10.60
C ALA A 557 13.43 -6.28 -11.91
N GLU A 558 14.64 -5.74 -11.95
CA GLU A 558 15.56 -5.86 -13.09
C GLU A 558 16.03 -7.30 -13.27
N GLU A 559 16.37 -7.98 -12.17
CA GLU A 559 16.73 -9.39 -12.19
C GLU A 559 15.53 -10.27 -12.64
N ASN A 560 14.32 -9.96 -12.17
CA ASN A 560 13.09 -10.62 -12.62
C ASN A 560 12.87 -10.44 -14.13
N ALA A 561 13.06 -9.24 -14.67
CA ALA A 561 12.88 -8.99 -16.10
C ALA A 561 13.95 -9.72 -16.95
N LEU A 562 15.21 -9.66 -16.51
CA LEU A 562 16.35 -10.37 -17.12
C LEU A 562 16.17 -11.88 -17.15
N SER A 563 15.56 -12.45 -16.10
CA SER A 563 15.34 -13.89 -15.99
C SER A 563 14.65 -14.47 -17.21
N ARG A 564 13.78 -13.70 -17.88
CA ARG A 564 12.95 -14.16 -18.98
C ARG A 564 13.72 -14.34 -20.28
N ILE A 565 14.82 -13.62 -20.42
CA ILE A 565 15.78 -13.75 -21.52
C ILE A 565 16.60 -15.02 -21.29
N TYR A 566 17.12 -15.20 -20.07
CA TYR A 566 17.87 -16.40 -19.70
C TYR A 566 17.03 -17.68 -19.74
N LEU A 567 15.71 -17.56 -19.49
CA LEU A 567 14.75 -18.66 -19.63
C LEU A 567 14.43 -19.00 -21.10
N GLY A 568 14.79 -18.12 -22.04
CA GLY A 568 14.55 -18.31 -23.47
C GLY A 568 13.13 -18.01 -23.93
N VAL A 569 12.37 -17.17 -23.23
CA VAL A 569 10.93 -16.95 -23.53
C VAL A 569 10.56 -15.52 -23.90
N HIS A 570 11.43 -14.54 -23.70
CA HIS A 570 11.15 -13.11 -24.01
C HIS A 570 12.38 -12.40 -24.58
N TYR A 571 12.16 -11.50 -25.53
CA TYR A 571 13.20 -10.60 -26.05
C TYR A 571 13.57 -9.54 -25.00
N ARG A 572 14.74 -8.90 -25.15
CA ARG A 572 15.17 -7.80 -24.29
C ARG A 572 14.20 -6.62 -24.33
N PHE A 573 13.68 -6.24 -25.50
CA PHE A 573 12.69 -5.17 -25.59
C PHE A 573 11.35 -5.53 -24.90
N ASP A 574 11.00 -6.82 -24.77
CA ASP A 574 9.82 -7.24 -23.99
C ASP A 574 10.02 -6.92 -22.50
N ALA A 575 11.24 -7.17 -22.00
CA ALA A 575 11.63 -6.97 -20.61
C ALA A 575 11.70 -5.47 -20.28
N ASP A 576 12.39 -4.69 -21.10
CA ASP A 576 12.60 -3.25 -20.86
C ASP A 576 11.28 -2.46 -20.93
N ALA A 577 10.47 -2.69 -21.97
CA ALA A 577 9.16 -2.07 -22.10
C ALA A 577 8.17 -2.54 -21.02
N GLY A 578 8.27 -3.82 -20.62
CA GLY A 578 7.53 -4.38 -19.49
C GLY A 578 7.83 -3.65 -18.19
N LEU A 579 9.10 -3.52 -17.82
CA LEU A 579 9.54 -2.80 -16.62
C LEU A 579 9.05 -1.34 -16.63
N ALA A 580 9.22 -0.63 -17.74
CA ALA A 580 8.80 0.76 -17.88
C ALA A 580 7.28 0.94 -17.71
N THR A 581 6.50 0.04 -18.34
CA THR A 581 5.03 0.01 -18.22
C THR A 581 4.62 -0.26 -16.78
N GLY A 582 5.19 -1.31 -16.16
CA GLY A 582 4.93 -1.68 -14.77
C GLY A 582 5.23 -0.54 -13.80
N ARG A 583 6.40 0.09 -13.91
CA ARG A 583 6.81 1.21 -13.07
C ARG A 583 5.82 2.37 -13.15
N SER A 584 5.28 2.65 -14.35
CA SER A 584 4.26 3.68 -14.57
C SER A 584 2.93 3.31 -13.91
N VAL A 585 2.49 2.05 -14.05
CA VAL A 585 1.28 1.53 -13.39
C VAL A 585 1.41 1.64 -11.87
N GLY A 586 2.49 1.11 -11.28
CA GLY A 586 2.69 1.13 -9.83
C GLY A 586 2.77 2.54 -9.26
N ALA A 587 3.43 3.46 -9.97
CA ALA A 587 3.47 4.88 -9.60
C ALA A 587 2.07 5.52 -9.62
N TYR A 588 1.28 5.24 -10.66
CA TYR A 588 -0.07 5.77 -10.79
C TYR A 588 -1.01 5.22 -9.71
N VAL A 589 -0.96 3.91 -9.42
CA VAL A 589 -1.77 3.27 -8.37
C VAL A 589 -1.44 3.89 -7.02
N PHE A 590 -0.16 3.99 -6.65
CA PHE A 590 0.27 4.60 -5.40
C PHE A 590 -0.21 6.05 -5.24
N ALA A 591 -0.16 6.82 -6.33
CA ALA A 591 -0.58 8.22 -6.32
C ALA A 591 -2.09 8.39 -6.19
N ASN A 592 -2.92 7.42 -6.59
CA ASN A 592 -4.36 7.62 -6.76
C ASN A 592 -5.25 6.70 -5.91
N ARG A 593 -4.70 5.67 -5.28
CA ARG A 593 -5.45 4.70 -4.46
C ARG A 593 -4.86 4.59 -3.06
N LEU A 594 -5.72 4.25 -2.09
CA LEU A 594 -5.38 3.98 -0.69
C LEU A 594 -4.52 5.09 -0.08
N ARG A 595 -4.90 6.35 -0.32
CA ARG A 595 -4.20 7.51 0.26
C ARG A 595 -4.39 7.51 1.79
N PRO A 596 -3.34 7.87 2.57
CA PRO A 596 -3.41 7.93 4.03
C PRO A 596 -4.58 8.77 4.56
#